data_AF-A0A081L7B1-F1
#
_entry.id   AF-A0A081L7B1-F1
#
_cell.length_a   1.000
_cell.length_b   1.000
_cell.length_c   1.000
_cell.angle_alpha   90.00
_cell.angle_beta   90.00
_cell.angle_gamma   90.00
#
_symmetry.space_group_name_H-M   'P 1'
#
loop_
_entity.id
_entity.type
_entity.pdbx_description
1 polymer ?
#
loop_
_entity_poly.entity_id
_entity_poly.type
_entity_poly.pdbx_seq_one_letter_code
_entity_poly.pdbx_strand_id
1 'polypeptide(L)'
;MCTSENRRNDEENRFYDWTIHYPEHLTAVKDDTEKKMDFLEQTVEFKGIIRVDENDELQMKPTWDCVIIINAKHMSVTVRDAEDVVGLP
;
A
#
# COMPACT_ATOMS: atom_id res chain seq x y z
N MET A 1 13.90 -4.87 24.21
CA MET A 1 14.73 -5.42 23.13
C MET A 1 13.88 -5.46 21.88
N CYS A 2 14.13 -4.61 20.88
CA CYS A 2 13.47 -4.74 19.57
C CYS A 2 14.19 -5.84 18.78
N THR A 3 13.48 -6.94 18.52
CA THR A 3 13.97 -8.04 17.69
C THR A 3 14.12 -7.58 16.23
N SER A 4 15.09 -8.16 15.52
CA SER A 4 15.41 -7.88 14.12
C SER A 4 14.33 -8.35 13.13
N GLU A 5 13.33 -9.09 13.58
CA GLU A 5 12.13 -9.45 12.81
C GLU A 5 11.10 -8.32 12.79
N ASN A 6 10.83 -7.66 13.93
CA ASN A 6 9.94 -6.49 13.96
C ASN A 6 10.47 -5.33 13.10
N ARG A 7 11.80 -5.15 13.03
CA ARG A 7 12.44 -4.12 12.19
C ARG A 7 12.30 -4.39 10.68
N ARG A 8 12.21 -5.65 10.26
CA ARG A 8 12.03 -6.01 8.84
C ARG A 8 10.60 -5.75 8.37
N ASN A 9 9.61 -6.12 9.18
CA ASN A 9 8.20 -5.81 8.89
C ASN A 9 7.92 -4.30 8.86
N ASP A 10 8.64 -3.50 9.64
CA ASP A 10 8.49 -2.03 9.64
C ASP A 10 9.08 -1.36 8.38
N GLU A 11 10.09 -1.95 7.72
CA GLU A 11 10.66 -1.40 6.47
C GLU A 11 9.86 -1.81 5.24
N GLU A 12 9.32 -3.03 5.21
CA GLU A 12 8.45 -3.52 4.13
C GLU A 12 7.15 -2.72 4.03
N ASN A 13 6.64 -2.23 5.17
CA ASN A 13 5.44 -1.41 5.25
C ASN A 13 5.69 0.09 5.06
N ARG A 14 6.85 0.49 4.55
CA ARG A 14 7.17 1.90 4.29
C ARG A 14 7.32 2.19 2.81
N PHE A 15 6.58 3.21 2.39
CA PHE A 15 6.72 3.83 1.09
C PHE A 15 7.15 5.28 1.29
N TYR A 16 8.47 5.49 1.33
CA TYR A 16 9.09 6.76 1.70
C TYR A 16 8.68 7.21 3.12
N ASP A 17 8.07 8.38 3.23
CA ASP A 17 7.54 8.94 4.48
C ASP A 17 6.15 8.40 4.84
N TRP A 18 5.58 7.55 3.99
CA TRP A 18 4.27 6.96 4.20
C TRP A 18 4.36 5.58 4.85
N THR A 19 3.57 5.38 5.89
CA THR A 19 3.29 4.04 6.43
C THR A 19 2.16 3.40 5.64
N ILE A 20 2.38 2.19 5.15
CA ILE A 20 1.45 1.45 4.32
C ILE A 20 0.89 0.28 5.12
N HIS A 21 -0.43 0.14 5.09
CA HIS A 21 -1.14 -1.01 5.65
C HIS A 21 -1.88 -1.69 4.51
N TYR A 22 -1.71 -3.00 4.37
CA TYR A 22 -2.42 -3.81 3.38
C TYR A 22 -2.74 -5.19 3.97
N PRO A 23 -3.76 -5.89 3.45
CA PRO A 23 -4.12 -7.22 3.91
C PRO A 23 -3.01 -8.26 3.70
N GLU A 24 -2.96 -9.30 4.52
CA GLU A 24 -1.91 -10.34 4.46
C GLU A 24 -1.88 -11.11 3.13
N HIS A 25 -3.01 -11.18 2.41
CA HIS A 25 -3.07 -11.83 1.10
C HIS A 25 -2.51 -10.99 -0.05
N LEU A 26 -2.23 -9.69 0.20
CA LEU A 26 -1.58 -8.83 -0.78
C LEU A 26 -0.07 -8.84 -0.59
N THR A 27 0.64 -8.86 -1.71
CA THR A 27 2.08 -8.60 -1.78
C THR A 27 2.30 -7.17 -2.28
N ALA A 28 3.04 -6.38 -1.52
CA ALA A 28 3.50 -5.07 -1.96
C ALA A 28 4.86 -5.21 -2.67
N VAL A 29 4.94 -4.75 -3.92
CA VAL A 29 6.17 -4.73 -4.71
C VAL A 29 6.60 -3.28 -4.91
N LYS A 30 7.74 -2.90 -4.32
CA LYS A 30 8.28 -1.55 -4.42
C LYS A 30 9.24 -1.44 -5.60
N ASP A 31 9.10 -0.35 -6.37
CA ASP A 31 10.05 0.07 -7.39
C ASP A 31 10.56 1.47 -7.04
N ASP A 32 11.80 1.51 -6.56
CA ASP A 32 12.47 2.76 -6.16
C ASP A 32 12.85 3.65 -7.35
N THR A 33 12.92 3.11 -8.57
CA THR A 33 13.27 3.87 -9.78
C THR A 33 12.07 4.71 -10.24
N GLU A 34 10.90 4.09 -10.30
CA GLU A 34 9.65 4.76 -10.65
C GLU A 34 8.94 5.40 -9.44
N LYS A 35 9.55 5.31 -8.25
CA LYS A 35 8.97 5.74 -6.98
C LYS A 35 7.53 5.26 -6.80
N LYS A 36 7.29 3.97 -7.00
CA LYS A 36 5.97 3.35 -6.90
C LYS A 36 5.95 2.10 -6.04
N MET A 37 4.76 1.72 -5.62
CA MET A 37 4.48 0.46 -4.95
C MET A 37 3.20 -0.13 -5.53
N ASP A 38 3.33 -1.33 -6.09
CA ASP A 38 2.23 -2.11 -6.66
C ASP A 38 1.71 -3.09 -5.61
N PHE A 39 0.39 -3.22 -5.51
CA PHE A 39 -0.29 -4.19 -4.65
C PHE A 39 -0.81 -5.32 -5.53
N LEU A 40 -0.31 -6.53 -5.27
CA LEU A 40 -0.64 -7.73 -6.04
C LEU A 40 -1.34 -8.75 -5.13
N GLU A 41 -2.41 -9.37 -5.61
CA GLU A 41 -2.98 -10.57 -5.00
C GLU A 41 -2.47 -11.80 -5.74
N GLN A 42 -2.04 -12.82 -4.99
CA GLN A 42 -1.33 -13.98 -5.54
C GLN A 42 -0.13 -13.54 -6.41
N THR A 43 0.35 -14.39 -7.31
CA THR A 43 1.60 -14.11 -8.05
C THR A 43 1.44 -13.07 -9.17
N VAL A 44 0.21 -12.66 -9.54
CA VAL A 44 0.00 -11.86 -10.78
C VAL A 44 -1.23 -10.93 -10.81
N GLU A 45 -2.15 -10.96 -9.83
CA GLU A 45 -3.36 -10.12 -9.93
C GLU A 45 -3.09 -8.71 -9.41
N PHE A 46 -3.20 -7.71 -10.27
CA PHE A 46 -3.03 -6.31 -9.88
C PHE A 46 -4.25 -5.79 -9.12
N LYS A 47 -4.05 -5.28 -7.89
CA LYS A 47 -5.11 -4.64 -7.07
C LYS A 47 -5.00 -3.12 -7.01
N GLY A 48 -3.80 -2.56 -7.14
CA GLY A 48 -3.64 -1.12 -7.12
C GLY A 48 -2.19 -0.69 -7.13
N ILE A 49 -2.00 0.62 -7.25
CA ILE A 49 -0.68 1.26 -7.23
C ILE A 49 -0.77 2.56 -6.44
N ILE A 50 0.28 2.83 -5.67
CA ILE A 50 0.64 4.16 -5.19
C ILE A 50 1.97 4.59 -5.77
N ARG A 51 2.13 5.89 -6.00
CA ARG A 51 3.30 6.49 -6.64
C ARG A 51 3.53 7.88 -6.06
N VAL A 52 4.79 8.30 -5.94
CA VAL A 52 5.15 9.71 -5.74
C VAL A 52 5.80 10.21 -7.03
N ASP A 53 5.25 11.27 -7.63
CA ASP A 53 5.81 11.82 -8.87
C ASP A 53 6.95 12.82 -8.62
N GLU A 54 7.39 13.48 -9.69
CA GLU A 54 8.47 14.48 -9.65
C GLU A 54 8.13 15.76 -8.87
N ASN A 55 6.85 16.03 -8.60
CA ASN A 55 6.38 17.19 -7.83
C ASN A 55 6.09 16.84 -6.36
N ASP A 56 6.51 15.65 -5.91
CA ASP A 56 6.21 15.08 -4.60
C ASP A 56 4.69 14.88 -4.36
N GLU A 57 3.91 14.69 -5.43
CA GLU A 57 2.48 14.43 -5.34
C GLU A 57 2.21 12.92 -5.22
N LEU A 58 1.44 12.52 -4.20
CA LEU A 58 0.99 11.14 -4.03
C LEU A 58 -0.12 10.82 -5.03
N GLN A 59 0.20 9.99 -6.01
CA GLN A 59 -0.76 9.43 -6.97
C GLN A 59 -1.21 8.04 -6.51
N MET A 60 -2.46 7.72 -6.80
CA MET A 60 -3.05 6.41 -6.50
C MET A 60 -4.00 5.97 -7.60
N LYS A 61 -3.97 4.68 -7.91
CA LYS A 61 -4.95 4.06 -8.81
C LYS A 61 -5.38 2.71 -8.22
N PRO A 62 -6.60 2.61 -7.65
CA PRO A 62 -7.17 1.33 -7.26
C PRO A 62 -7.75 0.57 -8.47
N THR A 63 -8.00 -0.73 -8.31
CA THR A 63 -8.97 -1.47 -9.13
C THR A 63 -10.37 -1.40 -8.51
N TRP A 64 -11.37 -2.00 -9.18
CA TRP A 64 -12.74 -2.04 -8.67
C TRP A 64 -12.87 -2.83 -7.36
N ASP A 65 -11.98 -3.78 -7.13
CA ASP A 65 -12.02 -4.69 -5.97
C ASP A 65 -11.20 -4.16 -4.78
N CYS A 66 -10.69 -2.93 -4.88
CA CYS A 66 -9.77 -2.34 -3.91
C CYS A 66 -10.20 -0.92 -3.53
N VAL A 67 -10.04 -0.58 -2.26
CA VAL A 67 -10.17 0.78 -1.74
C VAL A 67 -8.85 1.22 -1.15
N ILE A 68 -8.42 2.43 -1.54
CA ILE A 68 -7.24 3.10 -0.99
C ILE A 68 -7.71 4.23 -0.08
N ILE A 69 -7.33 4.15 1.20
CA ILE A 69 -7.70 5.11 2.25
C ILE A 69 -6.46 5.91 2.63
N ILE A 70 -6.57 7.24 2.66
CA ILE A 70 -5.47 8.15 3.00
C ILE A 70 -5.71 8.78 4.36
N ASN A 71 -4.70 8.75 5.22
CA ASN A 71 -4.64 9.54 6.44
C ASN A 71 -3.45 10.51 6.36
N ALA A 72 -3.69 11.70 5.82
CA ALA A 72 -2.65 12.72 5.64
C ALA A 72 -2.07 13.24 6.95
N LYS A 73 -2.84 13.23 8.06
CA LYS A 73 -2.35 13.66 9.38
C LYS A 73 -1.24 12.74 9.91
N HIS A 74 -1.38 11.45 9.64
CA HIS A 74 -0.46 10.42 10.10
C HIS A 74 0.49 9.93 8.99
N MET A 75 0.41 10.53 7.80
CA MET A 75 1.14 10.09 6.60
C MET A 75 1.00 8.58 6.41
N SER A 76 -0.23 8.06 6.42
CA SER A 76 -0.47 6.64 6.19
C SER A 76 -1.47 6.38 5.06
N VAL A 77 -1.26 5.26 4.39
CA VAL A 77 -2.16 4.71 3.37
C VAL A 77 -2.61 3.33 3.84
N THR A 78 -3.89 3.05 3.70
CA THR A 78 -4.45 1.73 3.96
C THR A 78 -5.11 1.21 2.69
N VAL A 79 -4.67 0.06 2.22
CA VAL A 79 -5.30 -0.72 1.15
C VAL A 79 -6.27 -1.70 1.81
N ARG A 80 -7.47 -1.82 1.27
CA ARG A 80 -8.48 -2.81 1.70
C ARG A 80 -9.18 -3.39 0.48
N ASP A 81 -9.73 -4.58 0.62
CA ASP A 81 -10.68 -5.10 -0.35
C ASP A 81 -11.95 -4.23 -0.33
N ALA A 82 -12.54 -4.03 -1.51
CA ALA A 82 -13.75 -3.22 -1.62
C ALA A 82 -14.92 -3.83 -0.84
N GLU A 83 -14.99 -5.16 -0.75
CA GLU A 83 -16.03 -5.89 0.00
C GLU A 83 -16.06 -5.49 1.49
N ASP A 84 -14.89 -5.30 2.11
CA ASP A 84 -14.75 -4.90 3.52
C ASP A 84 -15.24 -3.48 3.81
N VAL A 85 -15.29 -2.63 2.79
CA VAL A 85 -15.64 -1.20 2.92
C VAL A 85 -17.08 -0.94 2.49
N VAL A 86 -17.52 -1.57 1.41
CA VAL A 86 -18.82 -1.27 0.80
C VAL A 86 -19.96 -1.95 1.56
N GLY A 87 -19.69 -2.94 2.42
CA GLY A 87 -20.73 -3.59 3.23
C GLY A 87 -21.88 -4.10 2.37
N LEU A 88 -21.55 -4.67 1.20
CA LEU A 88 -22.57 -5.30 0.37
C LEU A 88 -23.04 -6.57 1.09
N PRO A 89 -24.37 -6.77 1.21
CA PRO A 89 -24.95 -7.93 1.88
C PRO A 89 -24.59 -9.26 1.23
#